data_AF-A0A1V3NNI4-F1
#
_entry.id   AF-A0A1V3NNI4-F1
#
_cell.length_a   1.000
_cell.length_b   1.000
_cell.length_c   1.000
_cell.angle_alpha   90.00
_cell.angle_beta   90.00
_cell.angle_gamma   90.00
#
_symmetry.space_group_name_H-M   'P 1'
#
loop_
_entity.id
_entity.type
_entity.pdbx_description
1 polymer ?
#
loop_
_entity_poly.entity_id
_entity_poly.type
_entity_poly.pdbx_seq_one_letter_code
_entity_poly.pdbx_strand_id
1 'polypeptide(L)'
;MRMAIALVLTATLAMGALSTQADPLTDKKALEGVEQGRVVFDLNNNHPRVLALYLAVIRETYEDLVGQGVEPDIVLAFRGRAVTMIAFSEERERFDLLEFDYLDEIEEHIAALKDKGVRMESCGVATRLFNVDHGELLPGIEPVRNTFVSLTGYQAQGYAIIPIY
;
A
#
# COMPACT_ATOMS: atom_id res chain seq x y z
N MET A 1 -65.34 -12.10 25.72
CA MET A 1 -64.02 -12.68 26.08
C MET A 1 -63.18 -13.11 24.86
N ARG A 2 -63.26 -12.47 23.68
CA ARG A 2 -62.46 -12.94 22.50
C ARG A 2 -61.88 -11.88 21.55
N MET A 3 -62.28 -10.60 21.63
CA MET A 3 -61.79 -9.57 20.68
C MET A 3 -60.80 -8.55 21.27
N ALA A 4 -60.67 -8.43 22.59
CA ALA A 4 -59.71 -7.50 23.22
C ALA A 4 -58.31 -8.10 23.40
N ILE A 5 -58.15 -9.42 23.22
CA ILE A 5 -56.86 -10.12 23.43
C ILE A 5 -56.02 -10.11 22.13
N ALA A 6 -56.65 -9.90 20.97
CA ALA A 6 -55.96 -9.94 19.67
C ALA A 6 -55.18 -8.65 19.32
N LEU A 7 -55.46 -7.53 19.98
CA LEU A 7 -54.80 -6.25 19.67
C LEU A 7 -53.54 -5.99 20.51
N VAL A 8 -53.32 -6.75 21.59
CA VAL A 8 -52.13 -6.62 22.44
C VAL A 8 -50.99 -7.52 21.96
N LEU A 9 -51.28 -8.54 21.14
CA LEU A 9 -50.28 -9.50 20.66
C LEU A 9 -49.51 -9.07 19.40
N THR A 10 -49.95 -8.02 18.70
CA THR A 10 -49.28 -7.53 17.47
C THR A 10 -48.32 -6.38 17.72
N ALA A 11 -48.28 -5.81 18.92
CA ALA A 11 -47.40 -4.68 19.26
C ALA A 11 -46.01 -5.11 19.80
N THR A 12 -45.78 -6.40 20.10
CA THR A 12 -44.53 -6.88 20.71
C THR A 12 -43.50 -7.41 19.71
N LEU A 13 -43.81 -7.47 18.41
CA LEU A 13 -42.92 -8.04 17.39
C LEU A 13 -42.13 -7.01 16.57
N ALA A 14 -42.10 -5.74 16.99
CA ALA A 14 -41.35 -4.67 16.30
C ALA A 14 -40.06 -4.24 17.03
N MET A 15 -39.69 -4.88 18.14
CA MET A 15 -38.54 -4.49 18.98
C MET A 15 -37.28 -5.36 18.76
N GLY A 16 -37.26 -6.20 17.73
CA GLY A 16 -36.26 -7.26 17.55
C GLY A 16 -35.16 -7.03 16.52
N ALA A 17 -34.88 -5.78 16.11
CA ALA A 17 -33.78 -5.51 15.19
C ALA A 17 -33.05 -4.20 15.55
N LEU A 18 -32.51 -4.13 16.77
CA LEU A 18 -31.31 -3.32 16.98
C LEU A 18 -30.18 -4.06 16.27
N SER A 19 -29.96 -3.72 15.00
CA SER A 19 -28.72 -4.06 14.31
C SER A 19 -27.57 -3.47 15.14
N THR A 20 -26.89 -4.32 15.91
CA THR A 20 -25.60 -3.96 16.50
C THR A 20 -24.62 -3.82 15.34
N GLN A 21 -24.55 -2.61 14.77
CA GLN A 21 -23.52 -2.29 13.80
C GLN A 21 -22.20 -2.42 14.57
N ALA A 22 -21.38 -3.38 14.17
CA ALA A 22 -20.05 -3.51 14.74
C ALA A 22 -19.33 -2.18 14.52
N ASP A 23 -18.62 -1.70 15.54
CA ASP A 23 -17.80 -0.51 15.38
C ASP A 23 -16.83 -0.73 14.20
N PRO A 24 -16.63 0.29 13.34
CA PRO A 24 -15.64 0.20 12.28
C PRO A 24 -14.27 -0.18 12.83
N LEU A 25 -13.52 -0.99 12.08
CA LEU A 25 -12.13 -1.29 12.41
C LEU A 25 -11.34 0.03 12.45
N THR A 26 -10.44 0.16 13.42
CA THR A 26 -9.64 1.38 13.61
C THR A 26 -8.34 1.10 14.36
N ASP A 27 -7.33 1.90 14.04
CA ASP A 27 -5.99 1.88 14.63
C ASP A 27 -5.78 3.01 15.64
N LYS A 28 -6.84 3.71 16.06
CA LYS A 28 -6.81 4.86 17.00
C LYS A 28 -5.88 4.69 18.19
N LYS A 29 -5.82 3.48 18.77
CA LYS A 29 -4.94 3.20 19.91
C LYS A 29 -3.46 3.26 19.53
N ALA A 30 -3.08 2.76 18.35
CA ALA A 30 -1.71 2.81 17.85
C ALA A 30 -1.34 4.22 17.35
N LEU A 31 -2.33 4.99 16.90
CA LEU A 31 -2.17 6.34 16.35
C LEU A 31 -2.34 7.46 17.39
N GLU A 32 -2.45 7.14 18.69
CA GLU A 32 -2.62 8.14 19.74
C GLU A 32 -1.43 9.11 19.78
N GLY A 33 -1.69 10.39 19.50
CA GLY A 33 -0.67 11.44 19.46
C GLY A 33 0.22 11.42 18.21
N VAL A 34 -0.10 10.60 17.20
CA VAL A 34 0.62 10.56 15.93
C VAL A 34 -0.01 11.55 14.96
N GLU A 35 0.68 12.64 14.66
CA GLU A 35 0.22 13.62 13.66
C GLU A 35 0.69 13.27 12.24
N GLN A 36 1.89 12.70 12.12
CA GLN A 36 2.51 12.36 10.84
C GLN A 36 2.93 10.88 10.80
N GLY A 37 2.43 10.14 9.80
CA GLY A 37 2.72 8.74 9.57
C GLY A 37 3.94 8.57 8.67
N ARG A 38 5.14 8.64 9.26
CA ARG A 38 6.41 8.47 8.54
C ARG A 38 6.75 6.99 8.35
N VAL A 39 6.69 6.52 7.11
CA VAL A 39 6.97 5.11 6.79
C VAL A 39 7.79 4.99 5.52
N VAL A 40 8.77 4.09 5.55
CA VAL A 40 9.46 3.61 4.35
C VAL A 40 9.19 2.12 4.18
N PHE A 41 8.62 1.76 3.03
CA PHE A 41 8.40 0.37 2.64
C PHE A 41 9.64 -0.14 1.90
N ASP A 42 10.27 -1.18 2.46
CA ASP A 42 11.40 -1.85 1.84
C ASP A 42 10.92 -3.00 0.95
N LEU A 43 10.79 -2.73 -0.35
CA LEU A 43 10.18 -3.62 -1.34
C LEU A 43 11.25 -4.48 -2.01
N ASN A 44 11.23 -5.78 -1.71
CA ASN A 44 12.16 -6.78 -2.26
C ASN A 44 11.44 -8.02 -2.78
N ASN A 45 10.28 -7.81 -3.40
CA ASN A 45 9.47 -8.88 -3.93
C ASN A 45 10.11 -9.56 -5.14
N ASN A 46 9.89 -10.87 -5.25
CA ASN A 46 10.39 -11.67 -6.36
C ASN A 46 9.34 -11.98 -7.43
N HIS A 47 8.07 -11.61 -7.24
CA HIS A 47 7.00 -11.89 -8.20
C HIS A 47 6.13 -10.64 -8.46
N PRO A 48 5.82 -10.31 -9.74
CA PRO A 48 4.96 -9.18 -10.10
C PRO A 48 3.62 -9.20 -9.37
N ARG A 49 2.94 -10.36 -9.32
CA ARG A 49 1.68 -10.54 -8.59
C ARG A 49 1.76 -10.11 -7.13
N VAL A 50 2.87 -10.42 -6.45
CA VAL A 50 3.03 -10.09 -5.03
C VAL A 50 3.32 -8.60 -4.87
N LEU A 51 4.14 -8.02 -5.75
CA LEU A 51 4.41 -6.59 -5.74
C LEU A 51 3.14 -5.77 -6.02
N ALA A 52 2.35 -6.16 -7.04
CA ALA A 52 1.06 -5.54 -7.36
C ALA A 52 0.12 -5.53 -6.14
N LEU A 53 -0.07 -6.70 -5.51
CA LEU A 53 -0.87 -6.83 -4.29
C LEU A 53 -0.43 -5.85 -3.20
N TYR A 54 0.87 -5.77 -2.90
CA TYR A 54 1.34 -4.92 -1.81
C TYR A 54 1.34 -3.44 -2.16
N LEU A 55 1.52 -3.06 -3.43
CA LEU A 55 1.29 -1.68 -3.85
C LEU A 55 -0.18 -1.27 -3.66
N ALA A 56 -1.14 -2.18 -3.89
CA ALA A 56 -2.54 -1.95 -3.56
C ALA A 56 -2.75 -1.77 -2.05
N VAL A 57 -2.16 -2.63 -1.22
CA VAL A 57 -2.22 -2.52 0.24
C VAL A 57 -1.58 -1.22 0.74
N ILE A 58 -0.48 -0.76 0.13
CA ILE A 58 0.16 0.51 0.46
C ILE A 58 -0.75 1.69 0.10
N ARG A 59 -1.48 1.63 -1.02
CA ARG A 59 -2.50 2.63 -1.36
C ARG A 59 -3.59 2.67 -0.29
N GLU A 60 -4.10 1.52 0.13
CA GLU A 60 -5.07 1.41 1.22
C GLU A 60 -4.50 1.99 2.52
N THR A 61 -3.23 1.67 2.85
CA THR A 61 -2.55 2.22 4.03
C THR A 61 -2.46 3.74 4.01
N TYR A 62 -2.22 4.35 2.85
CA TYR A 62 -2.26 5.81 2.70
C TYR A 62 -3.66 6.35 3.05
N GLU A 63 -4.72 5.75 2.49
CA GLU A 63 -6.10 6.18 2.74
C GLU A 63 -6.49 5.96 4.21
N ASP A 64 -6.04 4.88 4.84
CA ASP A 64 -6.31 4.58 6.24
C ASP A 64 -5.63 5.58 7.18
N LEU A 65 -4.41 6.03 6.87
CA LEU A 65 -3.74 7.11 7.61
C LEU A 65 -4.54 8.41 7.48
N VAL A 66 -4.90 8.80 6.26
CA VAL A 66 -5.69 10.03 6.00
C VAL A 66 -7.05 9.95 6.70
N GLY A 67 -7.77 8.85 6.55
CA GLY A 67 -9.09 8.62 7.13
C GLY A 67 -9.08 8.63 8.66
N GLN A 68 -7.92 8.35 9.28
CA GLN A 68 -7.73 8.40 10.72
C GLN A 68 -7.06 9.70 11.21
N GLY A 69 -6.89 10.69 10.33
CA GLY A 69 -6.42 12.02 10.68
C GLY A 69 -4.90 12.13 10.83
N VAL A 70 -4.14 11.19 10.26
CA VAL A 70 -2.68 11.17 10.27
C VAL A 70 -2.16 11.56 8.89
N GLU A 71 -1.28 12.55 8.82
CA GLU A 71 -0.69 12.99 7.54
C GLU A 71 0.33 11.95 7.05
N PRO A 72 0.14 11.31 5.88
CA PRO A 72 1.08 10.30 5.40
C PRO A 72 2.38 10.93 4.87
N ASP A 73 3.52 10.42 5.31
CA ASP A 73 4.83 10.68 4.70
C ASP A 73 5.47 9.33 4.34
N ILE A 74 5.14 8.88 3.13
CA ILE A 74 5.44 7.53 2.64
C ILE A 74 6.58 7.57 1.62
N VAL A 75 7.52 6.65 1.78
CA VAL A 75 8.58 6.35 0.82
C VAL A 75 8.52 4.88 0.42
N LEU A 76 8.66 4.56 -0.87
CA LEU A 76 8.87 3.20 -1.34
C LEU A 76 10.32 3.03 -1.77
N ALA A 77 11.02 2.06 -1.21
CA ALA A 77 12.39 1.73 -1.57
C ALA A 77 12.42 0.37 -2.27
N PHE A 78 12.52 0.37 -3.60
CA PHE A 78 12.58 -0.84 -4.41
C PHE A 78 14.02 -1.38 -4.47
N ARG A 79 14.19 -2.67 -4.15
CA ARG A 79 15.48 -3.38 -4.22
C ARG A 79 15.32 -4.82 -4.70
N GLY A 80 16.45 -5.49 -4.90
CA GLY A 80 16.49 -6.86 -5.42
C GLY A 80 15.78 -6.96 -6.76
N ARG A 81 15.06 -8.07 -7.00
CA ARG A 81 14.37 -8.31 -8.27
C ARG A 81 13.22 -7.32 -8.51
N ALA A 82 12.65 -6.71 -7.48
CA ALA A 82 11.54 -5.76 -7.63
C ALA A 82 11.89 -4.60 -8.58
N VAL A 83 13.17 -4.21 -8.71
CA VAL A 83 13.58 -3.16 -9.63
C VAL A 83 13.33 -3.50 -11.11
N THR A 84 13.24 -4.78 -11.47
CA THR A 84 12.91 -5.19 -12.85
C THR A 84 11.43 -5.08 -13.16
N MET A 85 10.57 -4.95 -12.13
CA MET A 85 9.11 -4.89 -12.27
C MET A 85 8.58 -3.46 -12.35
N ILE A 86 9.46 -2.47 -12.16
CA ILE A 86 9.16 -1.04 -12.13
C ILE A 86 9.87 -0.29 -13.27
N ALA A 87 10.28 -1.02 -14.30
CA ALA A 87 10.82 -0.50 -15.54
C ALA A 87 9.76 -0.56 -16.66
N PHE A 88 9.93 0.23 -17.72
CA PHE A 88 9.00 0.32 -18.84
C PHE A 88 8.78 -1.01 -19.56
N SER A 89 7.71 -1.05 -20.36
CA SER A 89 7.23 -2.25 -21.05
C SER A 89 8.24 -2.94 -21.94
N GLU A 90 9.26 -2.25 -22.44
CA GLU A 90 10.33 -2.84 -23.26
C GLU A 90 11.14 -3.90 -22.45
N GLU A 91 11.15 -3.78 -21.12
CA GLU A 91 11.72 -4.76 -20.20
C GLU A 91 10.75 -5.92 -19.86
N ARG A 92 9.54 -5.97 -20.45
CA ARG A 92 8.55 -7.04 -20.20
C ARG A 92 8.94 -8.38 -20.79
N GLU A 93 9.81 -8.41 -21.80
CA GLU A 93 10.29 -9.66 -22.43
C GLU A 93 10.98 -10.61 -21.43
N ARG A 94 11.32 -10.08 -20.25
CA ARG A 94 11.96 -10.77 -19.13
C ARG A 94 10.98 -11.55 -18.25
N PHE A 95 9.68 -11.38 -18.48
CA PHE A 95 8.59 -11.96 -17.69
C PHE A 95 7.72 -12.90 -18.52
N ASP A 96 6.96 -13.76 -17.85
CA ASP A 96 5.97 -14.61 -18.52
C ASP A 96 4.79 -13.74 -18.99
N LEU A 97 4.15 -14.11 -20.12
CA LEU A 97 2.96 -13.42 -20.62
C LEU A 97 1.83 -13.40 -19.58
N LEU A 98 1.73 -14.43 -18.73
CA LEU A 98 0.77 -14.51 -17.64
C LEU A 98 1.06 -13.51 -16.50
N GLU A 99 2.22 -12.85 -16.52
CA GLU A 99 2.60 -11.84 -15.53
C GLU A 99 2.31 -10.41 -16.02
N PHE A 100 1.91 -10.21 -17.29
CA PHE A 100 1.77 -8.88 -17.89
C PHE A 100 0.70 -8.03 -17.22
N ASP A 101 -0.45 -8.62 -16.88
CA ASP A 101 -1.52 -7.92 -16.17
C ASP A 101 -1.03 -7.35 -14.83
N TYR A 102 -0.17 -8.08 -14.10
CA TYR A 102 0.39 -7.59 -12.85
C TYR A 102 1.40 -6.47 -13.04
N LEU A 103 2.12 -6.44 -14.17
CA LEU A 103 3.01 -5.33 -14.51
C LEU A 103 2.22 -4.06 -14.85
N ASP A 104 1.07 -4.21 -15.52
CA ASP A 104 0.11 -3.11 -15.73
C ASP A 104 -0.45 -2.59 -14.40
N GLU A 105 -0.85 -3.48 -13.49
CA GLU A 105 -1.31 -3.11 -12.14
C GLU A 105 -0.23 -2.37 -11.33
N ILE A 106 1.03 -2.83 -11.41
CA ILE A 106 2.17 -2.17 -10.76
C ILE A 106 2.33 -0.74 -11.28
N GLU A 107 2.29 -0.54 -12.60
CA GLU A 107 2.39 0.77 -13.22
C GLU A 107 1.24 1.69 -12.78
N GLU A 108 0.00 1.18 -12.76
CA GLU A 108 -1.17 1.92 -12.28
C GLU A 108 -1.00 2.36 -10.82
N HIS A 109 -0.55 1.44 -9.95
CA HIS A 109 -0.40 1.73 -8.53
C HIS A 109 0.72 2.72 -8.26
N ILE A 110 1.84 2.63 -8.99
CA ILE A 110 2.93 3.60 -8.92
C ILE A 110 2.45 5.00 -9.33
N ALA A 111 1.70 5.11 -10.43
CA ALA A 111 1.12 6.38 -10.85
C ALA A 111 0.15 6.94 -9.81
N ALA A 112 -0.74 6.12 -9.26
CA ALA A 112 -1.70 6.55 -8.23
C ALA A 112 -1.01 6.99 -6.93
N LEU A 113 0.06 6.32 -6.52
CA LEU A 113 0.83 6.67 -5.32
C LEU A 113 1.64 7.95 -5.54
N LYS A 114 2.23 8.13 -6.72
CA LYS A 114 2.90 9.37 -7.12
C LYS A 114 1.95 10.57 -7.04
N ASP A 115 0.73 10.44 -7.56
CA ASP A 115 -0.27 11.52 -7.53
C ASP A 115 -0.69 11.91 -6.11
N LYS A 116 -0.49 11.00 -5.14
CA LYS A 116 -0.68 11.23 -3.69
C LYS A 116 0.53 11.82 -2.99
N GLY A 117 1.63 12.08 -3.71
CA GLY A 117 2.88 12.61 -3.17
C GLY A 117 3.80 11.57 -2.54
N VAL A 118 3.54 10.27 -2.73
CA VAL A 118 4.41 9.20 -2.24
C VAL A 118 5.74 9.24 -3.00
N ARG A 119 6.85 9.27 -2.25
CA ARG A 119 8.20 9.26 -2.83
C ARG A 119 8.63 7.83 -3.13
N MET A 120 9.35 7.64 -4.22
CA MET A 120 9.75 6.30 -4.67
C MET A 120 11.21 6.31 -5.11
N GLU A 121 11.95 5.30 -4.64
CA GLU A 121 13.38 5.14 -4.88
C GLU A 121 13.67 3.77 -5.49
N SER A 122 14.48 3.73 -6.55
CA SER A 122 15.03 2.49 -7.10
C SER A 122 16.49 2.31 -6.70
N CYS A 123 16.85 1.13 -6.20
CA CYS A 123 18.21 0.86 -5.76
C CYS A 123 19.19 0.73 -6.92
N GLY A 124 20.16 1.64 -6.99
CA GLY A 124 21.28 1.66 -7.94
C GLY A 124 22.21 0.44 -7.87
N VAL A 125 22.26 -0.24 -6.72
CA VAL A 125 22.96 -1.54 -6.61
C VAL A 125 22.16 -2.63 -7.31
N ALA A 126 20.84 -2.68 -7.07
CA ALA A 126 19.97 -3.70 -7.63
C ALA A 126 19.81 -3.53 -9.15
N THR A 127 19.53 -2.33 -9.64
CA THR A 127 19.42 -2.05 -11.08
C THR A 127 20.68 -2.47 -11.84
N ARG A 128 21.88 -2.23 -11.29
CA ARG A 128 23.13 -2.75 -11.86
C ARG A 128 23.22 -4.28 -11.83
N LEU A 129 22.81 -4.94 -10.74
CA LEU A 129 22.85 -6.41 -10.64
C LEU A 129 21.88 -7.10 -11.59
N PHE A 130 20.73 -6.46 -11.86
CA PHE A 130 19.69 -6.98 -12.74
C PHE A 130 19.74 -6.41 -14.16
N ASN A 131 20.73 -5.56 -14.49
CA ASN A 131 20.85 -4.89 -15.79
C ASN A 131 19.55 -4.17 -16.18
N VAL A 132 19.12 -3.22 -15.35
CA VAL A 132 17.99 -2.31 -15.62
C VAL A 132 18.57 -0.92 -15.81
N ASP A 133 18.24 -0.25 -16.92
CA ASP A 133 18.64 1.14 -17.14
C ASP A 133 17.83 2.07 -16.24
N HIS A 134 18.47 3.09 -15.69
CA HIS A 134 17.80 4.12 -14.90
C HIS A 134 16.85 4.96 -15.75
N GLY A 135 17.14 5.14 -17.04
CA GLY A 135 16.26 5.80 -17.99
C GLY A 135 14.98 5.03 -18.31
N GLU A 136 14.94 3.74 -17.95
CA GLU A 136 13.78 2.88 -18.18
C GLU A 136 12.84 2.79 -16.97
N LEU A 137 13.15 3.46 -15.85
CA LEU A 137 12.29 3.43 -14.67
C LEU A 137 10.97 4.17 -14.92
N LEU A 138 9.88 3.64 -14.35
CA LEU A 138 8.57 4.28 -14.44
C LEU A 138 8.58 5.70 -13.86
N PRO A 139 7.77 6.63 -14.41
CA PRO A 139 7.79 8.04 -14.01
C PRO A 139 7.52 8.24 -12.51
N GLY A 140 8.36 9.03 -11.83
CA GLY A 140 8.23 9.33 -10.41
C GLY A 140 9.08 8.45 -9.49
N ILE A 141 9.82 7.50 -10.05
CA ILE A 141 10.80 6.70 -9.32
C ILE A 141 12.19 7.31 -9.52
N GLU A 142 12.84 7.68 -8.42
CA GLU A 142 14.19 8.23 -8.46
C GLU A 142 15.24 7.13 -8.24
N PRO A 143 16.21 6.93 -9.14
CA PRO A 143 17.32 6.04 -8.90
C PRO A 143 18.24 6.62 -7.80
N VAL A 144 18.42 5.88 -6.70
CA VAL A 144 19.35 6.24 -5.62
C VAL A 144 20.57 5.32 -5.64
N ARG A 145 21.69 5.75 -5.05
CA ARG A 145 22.93 4.94 -5.07
C ARG A 145 22.75 3.57 -4.42
N ASN A 146 22.11 3.51 -3.25
CA ASN A 146 21.92 2.29 -2.46
C ASN A 146 20.77 2.49 -1.47
N THR A 147 19.65 1.78 -1.64
CA THR A 147 18.50 1.91 -0.75
C THR A 147 18.78 1.46 0.68
N PHE A 148 19.78 0.62 0.96
CA PHE A 148 20.17 0.36 2.36
C PHE A 148 20.73 1.62 3.05
N VAL A 149 21.39 2.50 2.30
CA VAL A 149 21.82 3.80 2.82
C VAL A 149 20.61 4.71 3.03
N SER A 150 19.67 4.75 2.07
CA SER A 150 18.41 5.49 2.23
C SER A 150 17.62 5.03 3.45
N LEU A 151 17.41 3.71 3.60
CA LEU A 151 16.69 3.11 4.73
C LEU A 151 17.36 3.44 6.07
N THR A 152 18.69 3.38 6.13
CA THR A 152 19.44 3.83 7.32
C THR A 152 19.15 5.30 7.63
N GLY A 153 19.15 6.16 6.61
CA GLY A 153 18.83 7.58 6.72
C GLY A 153 17.41 7.85 7.17
N TYR A 154 16.41 7.16 6.60
CA TYR A 154 15.01 7.29 6.96
C TYR A 154 14.76 6.79 8.40
N GLN A 155 15.33 5.66 8.78
CA GLN A 155 15.23 5.17 10.16
C GLN A 155 15.80 6.19 11.16
N ALA A 156 16.96 6.80 10.87
CA ALA A 156 17.54 7.84 11.70
C ALA A 156 16.68 9.12 11.77
N GLN A 157 15.84 9.37 10.76
CA GLN A 157 14.86 10.47 10.73
C GLN A 157 13.51 10.11 11.39
N GLY A 158 13.40 8.92 11.97
CA GLY A 158 12.20 8.46 12.69
C GLY A 158 11.15 7.78 11.83
N TYR A 159 11.49 7.34 10.61
CA TYR A 159 10.57 6.55 9.79
C TYR A 159 10.49 5.13 10.32
N ALA A 160 9.27 4.58 10.35
CA ALA A 160 9.07 3.14 10.47
C ALA A 160 9.56 2.46 9.19
N ILE A 161 10.35 1.40 9.31
CA ILE A 161 10.70 0.54 8.17
C ILE A 161 9.75 -0.65 8.16
N ILE A 162 9.01 -0.83 7.06
CA ILE A 162 8.14 -1.99 6.85
C ILE A 162 8.71 -2.83 5.69
N PRO A 163 9.33 -3.99 5.98
CA PRO A 163 9.85 -4.88 4.95
C PRO A 163 8.76 -5.70 4.27
N ILE A 164 8.79 -5.77 2.94
CA ILE A 164 7.87 -6.56 2.12
C ILE A 164 8.68 -7.42 1.13
N TYR A 165 8.57 -8.74 1.27
CA TYR A 165 9.38 -9.75 0.56
C TYR A 165 8.51 -10.70 -0.26
#